data_AF-A0A524DBU2-F1
#
_entry.id   AF-A0A524DBU2-F1
#
_cell.length_a   1.000
_cell.length_b   1.000
_cell.length_c   1.000
_cell.angle_alpha   90.00
_cell.angle_beta   90.00
_cell.angle_gamma   90.00
#
_symmetry.space_group_name_H-M   'P 1'
#
loop_
_entity.id
_entity.type
_entity.pdbx_description
1 polymer ?
#
loop_
_entity_poly.entity_id
_entity_poly.type
_entity_poly.pdbx_seq_one_letter_code
_entity_poly.pdbx_strand_id
1 'polypeptide(L)'
;MTELENERKEMDAIKELIVEGKIDDAVQRIAQYLNQTMEENYIDALENIIETISTLHGGRTVIRFLIENNILDIPGLIENLSKKDPLLRYSFLLLLKDICENEGDLFLPYSENLLISDDPNVREANLQLLIFMAGGEKLDVEQQSLIETIASKLNDEKEFVAEKAIQVLKLIGKKSPSVITHILTEYAKNYPEKEDLKKRIDLILKSIVTVERIEEIVEEEAKEAETEEKIFKEESDLKKKKIELKKEQLELKEKVQELEEKAIEKKEKALKIKKELLEEKEIELIEKAREEIKIEELEKSEEEILDKKLELKKIDLEIEKKKLELEEKEKELEKKAILEKEKAIKLKEELIEKEKQITNIELELKQKEIKRKEQEIINHETKKIKERFEEEKHGE
;
A
#
# COMPACT_ATOMS: atom_id res chain seq x y z
N MET A 1 54.14 -0.07 -1.65
CA MET A 1 53.19 -0.04 -0.51
C MET A 1 52.43 -1.34 -0.56
N THR A 2 52.37 -2.03 0.57
CA THR A 2 51.55 -3.24 0.68
C THR A 2 50.07 -2.86 0.71
N GLU A 3 49.19 -3.76 0.30
CA GLU A 3 47.73 -3.56 0.29
C GLU A 3 47.20 -3.08 1.66
N LEU A 4 47.71 -3.68 2.74
CA LEU A 4 47.46 -3.31 4.14
C LEU A 4 47.89 -1.88 4.51
N GLU A 5 48.97 -1.35 3.93
CA GLU A 5 49.41 0.02 4.18
C GLU A 5 48.48 1.04 3.52
N ASN A 6 47.92 0.71 2.36
CA ASN A 6 46.92 1.55 1.70
C ASN A 6 45.60 1.51 2.46
N GLU A 7 45.15 0.32 2.86
CA GLU A 7 43.94 0.12 3.66
C GLU A 7 43.95 0.96 4.95
N ARG A 8 45.07 0.92 5.67
CA ARG A 8 45.22 1.68 6.91
C ARG A 8 45.16 3.19 6.67
N LYS A 9 45.79 3.68 5.60
CA LYS A 9 45.74 5.11 5.24
C LYS A 9 44.34 5.57 4.88
N GLU A 10 43.58 4.75 4.17
CA GLU A 10 42.19 5.05 3.84
C GLU A 10 41.32 5.12 5.09
N MET A 11 41.47 4.15 6.01
CA MET A 11 40.73 4.17 7.27
C MET A 11 41.09 5.38 8.14
N ASP A 12 42.38 5.74 8.21
CA ASP A 12 42.82 6.92 8.98
C ASP A 12 42.26 8.22 8.37
N ALA A 13 42.22 8.35 7.04
CA ALA A 13 41.60 9.50 6.39
C ALA A 13 40.08 9.59 6.63
N ILE A 14 39.36 8.46 6.60
CA ILE A 14 37.93 8.43 6.93
C ILE A 14 37.70 8.85 8.38
N LYS A 15 38.51 8.36 9.33
CA LYS A 15 38.42 8.74 10.75
C LYS A 15 38.59 10.24 10.94
N GLU A 16 39.60 10.85 10.30
CA GLU A 16 39.84 12.29 10.38
C GLU A 16 38.64 13.10 9.90
N LEU A 17 38.03 12.75 8.77
CA LEU A 17 36.85 13.43 8.24
C LEU A 17 35.65 13.36 9.21
N ILE A 18 35.43 12.21 9.84
CA ILE A 18 34.34 12.03 10.80
C ILE A 18 34.58 12.86 12.06
N VAL A 19 35.82 12.84 12.59
CA VAL A 19 36.20 13.63 13.78
C VAL A 19 36.09 15.14 13.51
N GLU A 20 36.38 15.58 12.29
CA GLU A 20 36.20 16.97 11.85
C GLU A 20 34.73 17.35 11.58
N GLY A 21 33.79 16.39 11.66
CA GLY A 21 32.37 16.61 11.39
C GLY A 21 32.02 16.72 9.91
N LYS A 22 32.94 16.37 9.00
CA LYS A 22 32.74 16.37 7.54
C LYS A 22 32.09 15.06 7.08
N ILE A 23 30.83 14.87 7.49
CA ILE A 23 30.10 13.61 7.28
C ILE A 23 29.93 13.28 5.79
N ASP A 24 29.56 14.26 4.96
CA ASP A 24 29.35 14.03 3.51
C ASP A 24 30.64 13.60 2.81
N ASP A 25 31.76 14.25 3.15
CA ASP A 25 33.09 13.91 2.61
C ASP A 25 33.50 12.49 3.05
N ALA A 26 33.22 12.12 4.30
CA ALA A 26 33.48 10.78 4.83
C ALA A 26 32.65 9.71 4.09
N VAL A 27 31.35 9.96 3.88
CA VAL A 27 30.45 9.07 3.11
C VAL A 27 30.95 8.90 1.68
N GLN A 28 31.32 9.99 1.01
CA GLN A 28 31.85 9.94 -0.35
C GLN A 28 33.18 9.16 -0.42
N ARG A 29 34.05 9.35 0.58
CA ARG A 29 35.32 8.64 0.66
C ARG A 29 35.14 7.14 0.88
N ILE A 30 34.20 6.75 1.75
CA ILE A 30 33.81 5.35 1.98
C ILE A 30 33.28 4.73 0.68
N ALA A 31 32.38 5.42 -0.03
CA ALA A 31 31.85 4.93 -1.29
C ALA A 31 32.96 4.71 -2.35
N GLN A 32 33.92 5.63 -2.45
CA GLN A 32 35.07 5.48 -3.35
C GLN A 32 35.92 4.27 -2.98
N TYR A 33 36.18 4.08 -1.69
CA TYR A 33 36.97 2.96 -1.19
C TYR A 33 36.31 1.62 -1.49
N LEU A 34 35.01 1.48 -1.18
CA LEU A 34 34.24 0.26 -1.44
C LEU A 34 34.15 -0.07 -2.94
N ASN A 35 33.99 0.94 -3.81
CA ASN A 35 33.96 0.74 -5.27
C ASN A 35 35.31 0.29 -5.85
N GLN A 36 36.41 0.50 -5.13
CA GLN A 36 37.75 0.04 -5.53
C GLN A 36 38.07 -1.36 -4.98
N THR A 37 37.28 -1.86 -4.03
CA THR A 37 37.43 -3.19 -3.46
C THR A 37 36.89 -4.24 -4.44
N MET A 38 37.64 -5.34 -4.61
CA MET A 38 37.16 -6.50 -5.38
C MET A 38 35.94 -7.14 -4.69
N GLU A 39 34.99 -7.68 -5.45
CA GLU A 39 33.76 -8.29 -4.91
C GLU A 39 34.04 -9.33 -3.81
N GLU A 40 35.10 -10.13 -3.94
CA GLU A 40 35.49 -11.15 -2.96
C GLU A 40 35.88 -10.57 -1.58
N ASN A 41 36.42 -9.34 -1.57
CA ASN A 41 36.90 -8.65 -0.37
C ASN A 41 35.92 -7.59 0.13
N TYR A 42 34.81 -7.37 -0.57
CA TYR A 42 33.85 -6.31 -0.28
C TYR A 42 33.30 -6.39 1.15
N ILE A 43 32.96 -7.59 1.62
CA ILE A 43 32.43 -7.80 2.97
C ILE A 43 33.48 -7.52 4.03
N ASP A 44 34.73 -7.90 3.80
CA ASP A 44 35.81 -7.71 4.77
C ASP A 44 36.18 -6.21 4.85
N ALA A 45 36.15 -5.50 3.72
CA ALA A 45 36.28 -4.04 3.68
C ALA A 45 35.12 -3.33 4.39
N LEU A 46 33.88 -3.79 4.20
CA LEU A 46 32.72 -3.27 4.91
C LEU A 46 32.81 -3.52 6.42
N GLU A 47 33.26 -4.70 6.82
CA GLU A 47 33.43 -5.05 8.24
C GLU A 47 34.39 -4.06 8.91
N ASN A 48 35.55 -3.82 8.28
CA ASN A 48 36.56 -2.88 8.76
C ASN A 48 36.03 -1.44 8.82
N ILE A 49 35.25 -1.00 7.82
CA ILE A 49 34.62 0.33 7.82
C ILE A 49 33.64 0.45 8.98
N ILE A 50 32.70 -0.50 9.11
CA ILE A 50 31.65 -0.47 10.14
C ILE A 50 32.29 -0.53 11.53
N GLU A 51 33.24 -1.42 11.77
CA GLU A 51 33.97 -1.51 13.03
C GLU A 51 34.68 -0.19 13.34
N THR A 52 35.39 0.38 12.36
CA THR A 52 36.10 1.64 12.50
C THR A 52 35.17 2.78 12.88
N ILE A 53 34.11 3.01 12.11
CA ILE A 53 33.26 4.19 12.28
C ILE A 53 32.31 4.04 13.47
N SER A 54 31.88 2.82 13.83
CA SER A 54 30.97 2.60 14.97
C SER A 54 31.56 3.05 16.31
N THR A 55 32.89 3.12 16.43
CA THR A 55 33.58 3.61 17.64
C THR A 55 33.70 5.14 17.72
N LEU A 56 33.38 5.86 16.64
CA LEU A 56 33.57 7.31 16.54
C LEU A 56 32.30 8.10 16.87
N HIS A 57 32.48 9.28 17.48
CA HIS A 57 31.41 10.25 17.58
C HIS A 57 30.98 10.71 16.17
N GLY A 58 29.70 10.58 15.85
CA GLY A 58 29.16 10.84 14.50
C GLY A 58 29.19 9.65 13.54
N GLY A 59 29.84 8.53 13.90
CA GLY A 59 29.91 7.34 13.05
C GLY A 59 28.56 6.71 12.72
N ARG A 60 27.63 6.70 13.69
CA ARG A 60 26.24 6.27 13.47
C ARG A 60 25.55 7.09 12.37
N THR A 61 25.78 8.40 12.35
CA THR A 61 25.23 9.29 11.32
C THR A 61 25.79 8.93 9.94
N VAL A 62 27.09 8.66 9.86
CA VAL A 62 27.73 8.18 8.61
C VAL A 62 27.08 6.89 8.13
N ILE A 63 26.88 5.90 9.00
CA ILE A 63 26.25 4.62 8.66
C ILE A 63 24.83 4.83 8.14
N ARG A 64 24.04 5.66 8.81
CA ARG A 64 22.70 6.04 8.35
C ARG A 64 22.75 6.62 6.94
N PHE A 65 23.64 7.59 6.68
CA PHE A 65 23.80 8.17 5.34
C PHE A 65 24.26 7.14 4.29
N LEU A 66 25.12 6.18 4.65
CA LEU A 66 25.54 5.11 3.74
C LEU A 66 24.34 4.25 3.31
N ILE A 67 23.43 3.93 4.24
CA ILE A 67 22.22 3.15 3.96
C ILE A 67 21.22 3.99 3.15
N GLU A 68 20.90 5.20 3.60
CA GLU A 68 19.91 6.08 2.96
C GLU A 68 20.31 6.45 1.51
N ASN A 69 21.61 6.52 1.22
CA ASN A 69 22.12 6.78 -0.13
C ASN A 69 22.38 5.48 -0.94
N ASN A 70 21.94 4.32 -0.45
CA ASN A 70 22.14 3.00 -1.08
C ASN A 70 23.62 2.68 -1.39
N ILE A 71 24.55 3.26 -0.63
CA ILE A 71 25.97 2.86 -0.68
C ILE A 71 26.14 1.55 0.08
N LEU A 72 25.46 1.42 1.23
CA LEU A 72 25.29 0.16 1.94
C LEU A 72 23.92 -0.44 1.57
N ASP A 73 23.90 -1.32 0.58
CA ASP A 73 22.70 -2.08 0.20
C ASP A 73 22.40 -3.18 1.24
N ILE A 74 21.35 -2.99 2.06
CA ILE A 74 21.00 -3.91 3.14
C ILE A 74 20.64 -5.31 2.60
N PRO A 75 19.73 -5.48 1.63
CA PRO A 75 19.49 -6.77 1.00
C PRO A 75 20.76 -7.47 0.50
N GLY A 76 21.56 -6.80 -0.34
CA GLY A 76 22.81 -7.36 -0.87
C GLY A 76 23.83 -7.70 0.22
N LEU A 77 23.90 -6.91 1.29
CA LEU A 77 24.72 -7.21 2.46
C LEU A 77 24.30 -8.53 3.12
N ILE A 78 23.00 -8.70 3.41
CA ILE A 78 22.50 -9.91 4.07
C ILE A 78 22.68 -11.15 3.18
N GLU A 79 22.44 -11.02 1.87
CA GLU A 79 22.67 -12.10 0.90
C GLU A 79 24.15 -12.48 0.78
N ASN A 80 25.07 -11.54 0.89
CA ASN A 80 26.49 -11.86 0.85
C ASN A 80 26.99 -12.44 2.17
N LEU A 81 26.46 -11.96 3.30
CA LEU A 81 26.74 -12.55 4.62
C LEU A 81 26.20 -13.97 4.73
N SER A 82 25.10 -14.31 4.06
CA SER A 82 24.52 -15.66 4.07
C SER A 82 25.46 -16.72 3.46
N LYS A 83 26.36 -16.29 2.57
CA LYS A 83 27.38 -17.13 1.91
C LYS A 83 28.63 -17.37 2.76
N LYS A 84 28.86 -16.57 3.82
CA LYS A 84 30.00 -16.71 4.73
C LYS A 84 29.72 -17.81 5.77
N ASP A 85 30.77 -18.27 6.44
CA ASP A 85 30.66 -19.21 7.55
C ASP A 85 29.75 -18.64 8.66
N PRO A 86 28.94 -19.47 9.37
CA PRO A 86 28.03 -19.00 10.41
C PRO A 86 28.67 -18.13 11.49
N LEU A 87 29.94 -18.38 11.85
CA LEU A 87 30.65 -17.58 12.85
C LEU A 87 30.94 -16.18 12.33
N LEU A 88 31.42 -16.06 11.09
CA LEU A 88 31.72 -14.77 10.46
C LEU A 88 30.43 -13.97 10.22
N ARG A 89 29.38 -14.65 9.75
CA ARG A 89 28.05 -14.04 9.60
C ARG A 89 27.57 -13.46 10.92
N TYR A 90 27.62 -14.24 12.00
CA TYR A 90 27.18 -13.78 13.32
C TYR A 90 28.05 -12.64 13.87
N SER A 91 29.36 -12.71 13.69
CA SER A 91 30.30 -11.64 14.06
C SER A 91 29.92 -10.32 13.39
N PHE A 92 29.66 -10.35 12.08
CA PHE A 92 29.26 -9.16 11.36
C PHE A 92 27.89 -8.63 11.80
N LEU A 93 26.90 -9.51 11.98
CA LEU A 93 25.58 -9.11 12.46
C LEU A 93 25.67 -8.44 13.84
N LEU A 94 26.59 -8.87 14.70
CA LEU A 94 26.84 -8.20 15.98
C LEU A 94 27.38 -6.78 15.84
N LEU A 95 28.19 -6.50 14.81
CA LEU A 95 28.63 -5.12 14.52
C LEU A 95 27.45 -4.21 14.17
N LEU A 96 26.40 -4.77 13.55
CA LEU A 96 25.18 -4.03 13.22
C LEU A 96 24.23 -3.84 14.42
N LYS A 97 24.44 -4.57 15.51
CA LYS A 97 23.50 -4.62 16.65
C LYS A 97 23.14 -3.24 17.17
N ASP A 98 24.13 -2.43 17.51
CA ASP A 98 23.91 -1.11 18.10
C ASP A 98 23.15 -0.19 17.15
N ILE A 99 23.42 -0.29 15.83
CA ILE A 99 22.68 0.49 14.83
C ILE A 99 21.24 -0.02 14.75
N CYS A 100 21.02 -1.34 14.66
CA CYS A 100 19.67 -1.91 14.61
C CYS A 100 18.83 -1.59 15.85
N GLU A 101 19.41 -1.65 17.05
CA GLU A 101 18.71 -1.34 18.30
C GLU A 101 18.23 0.12 18.36
N ASN A 102 18.92 1.02 17.66
CA ASN A 102 18.67 2.44 17.77
C ASN A 102 18.12 3.13 16.51
N GLU A 103 18.31 2.53 15.33
CA GLU A 103 17.93 2.99 13.98
C GLU A 103 17.22 1.86 13.21
N GLY A 104 16.33 1.14 13.88
CA GLY A 104 15.59 0.02 13.27
C GLY A 104 14.79 0.42 12.02
N ASP A 105 14.40 1.69 11.91
CA ASP A 105 13.74 2.29 10.74
C ASP A 105 14.51 2.09 9.42
N LEU A 106 15.84 1.95 9.49
CA LEU A 106 16.69 1.73 8.31
C LEU A 106 16.63 0.30 7.77
N PHE A 107 16.33 -0.68 8.63
CA PHE A 107 16.37 -2.10 8.27
C PHE A 107 14.96 -2.67 8.02
N LEU A 108 13.96 -2.20 8.77
CA LEU A 108 12.57 -2.65 8.69
C LEU A 108 11.98 -2.67 7.27
N PRO A 109 12.20 -1.66 6.40
CA PRO A 109 11.61 -1.66 5.05
C PRO A 109 11.98 -2.86 4.19
N TYR A 110 13.08 -3.54 4.50
CA TYR A 110 13.59 -4.69 3.75
C TYR A 110 13.20 -6.02 4.40
N SER A 111 12.72 -6.02 5.65
CA SER A 111 12.58 -7.23 6.45
C SER A 111 11.57 -8.23 5.86
N GLU A 112 10.40 -7.80 5.40
CA GLU A 112 9.40 -8.73 4.84
C GLU A 112 9.94 -9.49 3.62
N ASN A 113 10.57 -8.78 2.69
CA ASN A 113 11.17 -9.38 1.49
C ASN A 113 12.28 -10.39 1.86
N LEU A 114 13.15 -10.03 2.80
CA LEU A 114 14.23 -10.91 3.25
C LEU A 114 13.71 -12.16 4.00
N LEU A 115 12.57 -12.08 4.68
CA LEU A 115 11.93 -13.25 5.30
C LEU A 115 11.32 -14.23 4.29
N ILE A 116 11.07 -13.79 3.06
CA ILE A 116 10.51 -14.63 1.98
C ILE A 116 11.63 -15.26 1.12
N SER A 117 12.89 -14.85 1.30
CA SER A 117 14.04 -15.41 0.58
C SER A 117 14.09 -16.93 0.63
N ASP A 118 14.47 -17.57 -0.48
CA ASP A 118 14.66 -19.02 -0.57
C ASP A 118 15.83 -19.51 0.30
N ASP A 119 16.84 -18.66 0.52
CA ASP A 119 17.99 -19.00 1.35
C ASP A 119 17.64 -18.92 2.85
N PRO A 120 17.66 -20.05 3.59
CA PRO A 120 17.35 -20.04 5.02
C PRO A 120 18.35 -19.22 5.84
N ASN A 121 19.59 -19.05 5.37
CA ASN A 121 20.58 -18.22 6.05
C ASN A 121 20.25 -16.73 5.95
N VAL A 122 19.67 -16.29 4.83
CA VAL A 122 19.17 -14.90 4.68
C VAL A 122 18.00 -14.67 5.63
N ARG A 123 17.04 -15.62 5.67
CA ARG A 123 15.90 -15.55 6.61
C ARG A 123 16.38 -15.49 8.07
N GLU A 124 17.32 -16.36 8.44
CA GLU A 124 17.91 -16.40 9.78
C GLU A 124 18.63 -15.10 10.15
N ALA A 125 19.48 -14.58 9.26
CA ALA A 125 20.21 -13.34 9.48
C ALA A 125 19.25 -12.15 9.67
N ASN A 126 18.22 -12.06 8.84
CA ASN A 126 17.22 -11.00 8.98
C ASN A 126 16.39 -11.14 10.28
N LEU A 127 16.03 -12.37 10.68
CA LEU A 127 15.41 -12.61 11.99
C LEU A 127 16.35 -12.22 13.14
N GLN A 128 17.66 -12.43 13.00
CA GLN A 128 18.64 -12.00 13.99
C GLN A 128 18.73 -10.47 14.09
N LEU A 129 18.61 -9.74 12.98
CA LEU A 129 18.50 -8.28 13.01
C LEU A 129 17.20 -7.82 13.69
N LEU A 130 16.07 -8.47 13.39
CA LEU A 130 14.79 -8.22 14.05
C LEU A 130 14.84 -8.48 15.56
N ILE A 131 15.63 -9.46 16.02
CA ILE A 131 15.90 -9.66 17.45
C ILE A 131 16.60 -8.44 18.07
N PHE A 132 17.63 -7.90 17.41
CA PHE A 132 18.33 -6.71 17.89
C PHE A 132 17.40 -5.51 17.92
N MET A 133 16.70 -5.24 16.82
CA MET A 133 15.71 -4.18 16.74
C MET A 133 14.66 -4.30 17.86
N ALA A 134 14.09 -5.50 18.07
CA ALA A 134 13.06 -5.72 19.09
C ALA A 134 13.61 -5.58 20.52
N GLY A 135 14.91 -5.78 20.73
CA GLY A 135 15.60 -5.54 22.00
C GLY A 135 15.84 -4.06 22.32
N GLY A 136 15.89 -3.19 21.31
CA GLY A 136 16.11 -1.74 21.48
C GLY A 136 14.90 -0.96 21.99
N GLU A 137 15.07 0.30 22.39
CA GLU A 137 13.97 1.09 23.00
C GLU A 137 12.96 1.66 22.00
N LYS A 138 13.33 1.77 20.71
CA LYS A 138 12.58 2.56 19.71
C LYS A 138 11.74 1.73 18.72
N LEU A 139 11.77 0.41 18.82
CA LEU A 139 11.03 -0.41 17.87
C LEU A 139 9.56 -0.45 18.23
N ASP A 140 8.78 0.37 17.52
CA ASP A 140 7.32 0.34 17.53
C ASP A 140 6.87 -0.58 16.40
N VAL A 141 6.79 -1.89 16.66
CA VAL A 141 6.34 -2.86 15.66
C VAL A 141 4.82 -2.89 15.65
N GLU A 142 4.21 -1.82 15.14
CA GLU A 142 2.77 -1.79 14.83
C GLU A 142 2.46 -2.44 13.46
N GLN A 143 3.49 -2.88 12.73
CA GLN A 143 3.33 -3.51 11.41
C GLN A 143 2.87 -4.96 11.55
N GLN A 144 1.54 -5.14 11.65
CA GLN A 144 0.88 -6.44 11.68
C GLN A 144 1.34 -7.37 10.55
N SER A 145 1.53 -6.86 9.33
CA SER A 145 2.00 -7.65 8.17
C SER A 145 3.38 -8.30 8.38
N LEU A 146 4.31 -7.56 8.99
CA LEU A 146 5.65 -8.07 9.30
C LEU A 146 5.56 -9.16 10.36
N ILE A 147 4.74 -8.95 11.40
CA ILE A 147 4.52 -9.95 12.45
C ILE A 147 3.90 -11.22 11.89
N GLU A 148 2.91 -11.11 11.01
CA GLU A 148 2.32 -12.24 10.28
C GLU A 148 3.36 -12.99 9.45
N THR A 149 4.24 -12.25 8.78
CA THR A 149 5.35 -12.83 8.01
C THR A 149 6.35 -13.57 8.91
N ILE A 150 6.66 -13.04 10.10
CA ILE A 150 7.50 -13.71 11.10
C ILE A 150 6.80 -14.96 11.65
N ALA A 151 5.49 -14.87 11.96
CA ALA A 151 4.68 -15.98 12.45
C ALA A 151 4.63 -17.13 11.42
N SER A 152 4.58 -16.78 10.13
CA SER A 152 4.71 -17.73 9.02
C SER A 152 5.98 -18.60 9.13
N LYS A 153 7.09 -18.04 9.61
CA LYS A 153 8.37 -18.75 9.81
C LYS A 153 8.39 -19.70 11.00
N LEU A 154 7.36 -19.72 11.85
CA LEU A 154 7.23 -20.76 12.88
C LEU A 154 7.08 -22.17 12.29
N ASN A 155 6.69 -22.27 11.02
CA ASN A 155 6.61 -23.52 10.28
C ASN A 155 7.66 -23.60 9.16
N ASP A 156 8.80 -22.92 9.30
CA ASP A 156 9.90 -23.03 8.35
C ASP A 156 10.47 -24.47 8.31
N GLU A 157 10.97 -24.89 7.15
CA GLU A 157 11.61 -26.20 6.96
C GLU A 157 12.91 -26.34 7.75
N LYS A 158 13.58 -25.23 8.04
CA LYS A 158 14.84 -25.20 8.80
C LYS A 158 14.56 -24.80 10.24
N GLU A 159 14.92 -25.69 11.17
CA GLU A 159 14.66 -25.50 12.60
C GLU A 159 15.27 -24.20 13.15
N PHE A 160 16.49 -23.87 12.76
CA PHE A 160 17.16 -22.66 13.23
C PHE A 160 16.43 -21.37 12.82
N VAL A 161 15.72 -21.36 11.68
CA VAL A 161 14.90 -20.20 11.26
C VAL A 161 13.68 -20.09 12.17
N ALA A 162 13.00 -21.21 12.42
CA ALA A 162 11.85 -21.23 13.32
C ALA A 162 12.23 -20.85 14.75
N GLU A 163 13.38 -21.30 15.27
CA GLU A 163 13.89 -20.92 16.58
C GLU A 163 14.13 -19.41 16.70
N LYS A 164 14.66 -18.77 15.65
CA LYS A 164 14.83 -17.31 15.63
C LYS A 164 13.50 -16.58 15.54
N ALA A 165 12.55 -17.07 14.74
CA ALA A 165 11.20 -16.50 14.68
C ALA A 165 10.49 -16.55 16.04
N ILE A 166 10.63 -17.65 16.79
CA ILE A 166 10.16 -17.75 18.17
C ILE A 166 10.78 -16.66 19.04
N GLN A 167 12.10 -16.46 18.96
CA GLN A 167 12.78 -15.42 19.75
C GLN A 167 12.28 -14.01 19.44
N VAL A 168 12.14 -13.67 18.15
CA VAL A 168 11.59 -12.38 17.71
C VAL A 168 10.19 -12.15 18.27
N LEU A 169 9.28 -13.11 18.08
CA LEU A 169 7.88 -12.98 18.52
C LEU A 169 7.76 -12.89 20.04
N LYS A 170 8.63 -13.56 20.80
CA LYS A 170 8.69 -13.40 22.25
C LYS A 170 9.15 -12.00 22.67
N LEU A 171 10.11 -11.42 21.96
CA LEU A 171 10.61 -10.06 22.26
C LEU A 171 9.56 -9.01 21.92
N ILE A 172 8.94 -9.09 20.74
CA ILE A 172 7.86 -8.19 20.33
C ILE A 172 6.67 -8.35 21.28
N GLY A 173 6.26 -9.58 21.58
CA GLY A 173 5.12 -9.84 22.45
C GLY A 173 5.33 -9.39 23.89
N LYS A 174 6.56 -9.22 24.35
CA LYS A 174 6.82 -8.60 25.66
C LYS A 174 6.48 -7.11 25.68
N LYS A 175 6.51 -6.43 24.54
CA LYS A 175 6.17 -5.01 24.37
C LYS A 175 4.73 -4.83 23.95
N SER A 176 4.23 -5.69 23.06
CA SER A 176 2.88 -5.64 22.49
C SER A 176 2.17 -6.99 22.64
N PRO A 177 1.73 -7.36 23.86
CA PRO A 177 1.12 -8.67 24.14
C PRO A 177 -0.14 -8.98 23.33
N SER A 178 -1.03 -7.99 23.18
CA SER A 178 -2.34 -8.13 22.52
C SER A 178 -2.19 -8.47 21.04
N VAL A 179 -1.40 -7.66 20.31
CA VAL A 179 -1.11 -7.85 18.87
C VAL A 179 -0.56 -9.25 18.60
N ILE A 180 0.45 -9.68 19.36
CA ILE A 180 1.03 -11.03 19.17
C ILE A 180 0.02 -12.12 19.52
N THR A 181 -0.75 -11.94 20.59
CA THR A 181 -1.77 -12.93 20.99
C THR A 181 -2.81 -13.10 19.90
N HIS A 182 -3.32 -12.00 19.36
CA HIS A 182 -4.31 -12.01 18.27
C HIS A 182 -3.76 -12.74 17.03
N ILE A 183 -2.62 -12.30 16.50
CA ILE A 183 -2.02 -12.84 15.27
C ILE A 183 -1.69 -14.33 15.43
N LEU A 184 -1.07 -14.74 16.54
CA LEU A 184 -0.75 -16.14 16.75
C LEU A 184 -1.99 -17.02 16.96
N THR A 185 -3.04 -16.49 17.58
CA THR A 185 -4.32 -17.21 17.74
C THR A 185 -4.99 -17.42 16.39
N GLU A 186 -5.04 -16.39 15.54
CA GLU A 186 -5.56 -16.54 14.16
C GLU A 186 -4.70 -17.51 13.34
N TYR A 187 -3.38 -17.39 13.42
CA TYR A 187 -2.47 -18.27 12.70
C TYR A 187 -2.63 -19.73 13.12
N ALA A 188 -2.82 -20.01 14.42
CA ALA A 188 -3.10 -21.36 14.92
C ALA A 188 -4.43 -21.93 14.38
N LYS A 189 -5.48 -21.10 14.27
CA LYS A 189 -6.79 -21.51 13.72
C LYS A 189 -6.69 -21.95 12.26
N ASN A 190 -5.79 -21.34 11.48
CA ASN A 190 -5.58 -21.67 10.07
C ASN A 190 -4.86 -23.02 9.86
N TYR A 191 -4.20 -23.57 10.89
CA TYR A 191 -3.47 -24.84 10.81
C TYR A 191 -3.81 -25.78 11.98
N PRO A 192 -5.09 -26.22 12.10
CA PRO A 192 -5.55 -26.97 13.26
C PRO A 192 -4.90 -28.35 13.39
N GLU A 193 -4.33 -28.90 12.32
CA GLU A 193 -3.72 -30.23 12.30
C GLU A 193 -2.21 -30.24 12.59
N LYS A 194 -1.57 -29.06 12.69
CA LYS A 194 -0.12 -28.97 12.92
C LYS A 194 0.20 -28.86 14.42
N GLU A 195 0.38 -30.01 15.06
CA GLU A 195 0.62 -30.09 16.50
C GLU A 195 1.94 -29.41 16.94
N ASP A 196 3.01 -29.54 16.16
CA ASP A 196 4.30 -28.92 16.50
C ASP A 196 4.26 -27.39 16.39
N LEU A 197 3.48 -26.85 15.43
CA LEU A 197 3.24 -25.41 15.33
C LEU A 197 2.49 -24.90 16.56
N LYS A 198 1.45 -25.61 17.03
CA LYS A 198 0.73 -25.25 18.25
C LYS A 198 1.65 -25.22 19.46
N LYS A 199 2.53 -26.21 19.62
CA LYS A 199 3.52 -26.21 20.72
C LYS A 199 4.42 -24.99 20.69
N ARG A 200 4.86 -24.55 19.50
CA ARG A 200 5.69 -23.34 19.33
C ARG A 200 4.91 -22.07 19.68
N ILE A 201 3.67 -21.97 19.22
CA ILE A 201 2.77 -20.85 19.54
C ILE A 201 2.52 -20.78 21.05
N ASP A 202 2.16 -21.90 21.68
CA ASP A 202 1.98 -22.02 23.12
C ASP A 202 3.21 -21.57 23.90
N LEU A 203 4.42 -21.94 23.44
CA LEU A 203 5.67 -21.53 24.05
C LEU A 203 5.87 -20.01 24.00
N ILE A 204 5.42 -19.35 22.93
CA ILE A 204 5.49 -17.89 22.79
C ILE A 204 4.47 -17.23 23.70
N LEU A 205 3.20 -17.62 23.60
CA LEU A 205 2.10 -17.05 24.40
C LEU A 205 2.37 -17.18 25.91
N LYS A 206 2.82 -18.35 26.38
CA LYS A 206 3.20 -18.56 27.80
C LYS A 206 4.31 -17.63 28.28
N SER A 207 5.17 -17.14 27.40
CA SER A 207 6.25 -16.21 27.76
C SER A 207 5.84 -14.74 27.80
N ILE A 208 4.65 -14.44 27.26
CA ILE A 208 4.09 -13.09 27.16
C ILE A 208 3.09 -12.83 28.31
N VAL A 209 2.31 -13.85 28.66
CA VAL A 209 1.21 -13.80 29.62
C VAL A 209 1.73 -13.75 31.07
N THR A 210 1.68 -12.57 31.69
CA THR A 210 1.75 -12.37 33.15
C THR A 210 0.38 -11.87 33.65
N VAL A 211 0.07 -12.02 34.94
CA VAL A 211 -1.26 -11.64 35.50
C VAL A 211 -1.62 -10.19 35.19
N GLU A 212 -0.65 -9.27 35.29
CA GLU A 212 -0.81 -7.85 34.96
C GLU A 212 -1.07 -7.60 33.45
N ARG A 213 -0.52 -8.44 32.57
CA ARG A 213 -0.68 -8.32 31.11
C ARG A 213 -1.96 -8.95 30.59
N ILE A 214 -2.55 -9.88 31.35
CA ILE A 214 -3.87 -10.44 31.02
C ILE A 214 -4.93 -9.33 31.13
N GLU A 215 -4.85 -8.48 32.14
CA GLU A 215 -5.79 -7.35 32.31
C GLU A 215 -5.68 -6.37 31.14
N GLU A 216 -4.46 -6.07 30.66
CA GLU A 216 -4.22 -5.22 29.49
C GLU A 216 -4.83 -5.80 28.19
N ILE A 217 -4.63 -7.11 27.94
CA ILE A 217 -5.21 -7.80 26.79
C ILE A 217 -6.75 -7.82 26.86
N VAL A 218 -7.31 -8.09 28.03
CA VAL A 218 -8.78 -8.17 28.22
C VAL A 218 -9.42 -6.79 28.13
N GLU A 219 -8.76 -5.73 28.62
CA GLU A 219 -9.24 -4.36 28.48
C GLU A 219 -9.21 -3.86 27.04
N GLU A 220 -8.20 -4.22 26.24
CA GLU A 220 -8.14 -3.90 24.81
C GLU A 220 -9.19 -4.67 24.01
N GLU A 221 -9.36 -5.97 24.23
CA GLU A 221 -10.42 -6.77 23.60
C GLU A 221 -11.84 -6.25 23.95
N ALA A 222 -12.03 -5.79 25.20
CA ALA A 222 -13.29 -5.18 25.62
C ALA A 222 -13.56 -3.82 24.95
N LYS A 223 -12.50 -3.01 24.75
CA LYS A 223 -12.60 -1.75 24.00
C LYS A 223 -12.90 -2.02 22.53
N GLU A 224 -12.23 -2.98 21.90
CA GLU A 224 -12.48 -3.38 20.51
C GLU A 224 -13.91 -3.87 20.31
N ALA A 225 -14.42 -4.74 21.19
CA ALA A 225 -15.81 -5.21 21.18
C ALA A 225 -16.83 -4.07 21.38
N GLU A 226 -16.53 -3.07 22.23
CA GLU A 226 -17.36 -1.87 22.35
C GLU A 226 -17.32 -0.99 21.08
N THR A 227 -16.20 -0.92 20.37
CA THR A 227 -16.10 -0.24 19.07
C THR A 227 -16.86 -0.97 17.98
N GLU A 228 -16.80 -2.31 17.91
CA GLU A 228 -17.56 -3.10 16.94
C GLU A 228 -19.08 -2.97 17.17
N GLU A 229 -19.54 -2.96 18.43
CA GLU A 229 -20.95 -2.68 18.74
C GLU A 229 -21.38 -1.25 18.40
N LYS A 230 -20.49 -0.25 18.56
CA LYS A 230 -20.75 1.14 18.16
C LYS A 230 -20.79 1.29 16.64
N ILE A 231 -19.88 0.64 15.90
CA ILE A 231 -19.85 0.64 14.43
C ILE A 231 -21.10 -0.05 13.87
N PHE A 232 -21.55 -1.15 14.47
CA PHE A 232 -22.78 -1.84 14.04
C PHE A 232 -24.05 -1.00 14.27
N LYS A 233 -24.11 -0.24 15.38
CA LYS A 233 -25.21 0.72 15.65
C LYS A 233 -25.15 1.92 14.70
N GLU A 234 -23.97 2.46 14.43
CA GLU A 234 -23.77 3.58 13.49
C GLU A 234 -24.07 3.18 12.04
N GLU A 235 -23.73 1.96 11.60
CA GLU A 235 -24.12 1.46 10.28
C GLU A 235 -25.64 1.30 10.12
N SER A 236 -26.33 0.82 11.17
CA SER A 236 -27.79 0.74 11.20
C SER A 236 -28.42 2.13 11.07
N ASP A 237 -27.89 3.12 11.78
CA ASP A 237 -28.43 4.48 11.78
C ASP A 237 -28.06 5.25 10.50
N LEU A 238 -26.90 4.99 9.90
CA LEU A 238 -26.52 5.49 8.58
C LEU A 238 -27.39 4.88 7.47
N LYS A 239 -27.75 3.59 7.56
CA LYS A 239 -28.70 2.96 6.62
C LYS A 239 -30.09 3.60 6.73
N LYS A 240 -30.58 3.90 7.94
CA LYS A 240 -31.84 4.61 8.15
C LYS A 240 -31.78 6.05 7.60
N LYS A 241 -30.75 6.82 7.93
CA LYS A 241 -30.53 8.18 7.39
C LYS A 241 -30.38 8.21 5.88
N LYS A 242 -29.75 7.20 5.27
CA LYS A 242 -29.61 7.08 3.81
C LYS A 242 -30.95 6.79 3.11
N ILE A 243 -31.85 6.04 3.76
CA ILE A 243 -33.21 5.80 3.26
C ILE A 243 -34.06 7.08 3.40
N GLU A 244 -33.89 7.82 4.49
CA GLU A 244 -34.61 9.08 4.74
C GLU A 244 -34.16 10.18 3.77
N LEU A 245 -32.85 10.36 3.56
CA LEU A 245 -32.29 11.28 2.56
C LEU A 245 -32.72 10.92 1.12
N LYS A 246 -32.86 9.63 0.80
CA LYS A 246 -33.40 9.20 -0.50
C LYS A 246 -34.85 9.59 -0.69
N LYS A 247 -35.67 9.57 0.37
CA LYS A 247 -37.06 10.03 0.33
C LYS A 247 -37.15 11.54 0.18
N GLU A 248 -36.36 12.29 0.94
CA GLU A 248 -36.30 13.76 0.81
C GLU A 248 -35.80 14.21 -0.57
N GLN A 249 -34.80 13.51 -1.14
CA GLN A 249 -34.35 13.78 -2.51
C GLN A 249 -35.42 13.52 -3.56
N LEU A 250 -36.27 12.51 -3.38
CA LEU A 250 -37.39 12.24 -4.28
C LEU A 250 -38.47 13.32 -4.18
N GLU A 251 -38.85 13.74 -2.97
CA GLU A 251 -39.81 14.83 -2.77
C GLU A 251 -39.30 16.18 -3.30
N LEU A 252 -38.01 16.48 -3.12
CA LEU A 252 -37.39 17.68 -3.68
C LEU A 252 -37.36 17.64 -5.21
N LYS A 253 -37.12 16.46 -5.80
CA LYS A 253 -37.12 16.30 -7.26
C LYS A 253 -38.52 16.51 -7.86
N GLU A 254 -39.56 16.04 -7.19
CA GLU A 254 -40.96 16.30 -7.57
C GLU A 254 -41.32 17.78 -7.44
N LYS A 255 -40.92 18.44 -6.35
CA LYS A 255 -41.13 19.89 -6.17
C LYS A 255 -40.38 20.75 -7.20
N VAL A 256 -39.17 20.34 -7.60
CA VAL A 256 -38.41 21.03 -8.65
C VAL A 256 -39.10 20.89 -10.00
N GLN A 257 -39.61 19.69 -10.35
CA GLN A 257 -40.37 19.49 -11.58
C GLN A 257 -41.66 20.33 -11.61
N GLU A 258 -42.39 20.40 -10.49
CA GLU A 258 -43.61 21.21 -10.40
C GLU A 258 -43.31 22.73 -10.51
N LEU A 259 -42.15 23.18 -10.01
CA LEU A 259 -41.71 24.56 -10.16
C LEU A 259 -41.21 24.88 -11.57
N GLU A 260 -40.55 23.93 -12.25
CA GLU A 260 -40.16 24.05 -13.65
C GLU A 260 -41.38 24.17 -14.56
N GLU A 261 -42.41 23.35 -14.35
CA GLU A 261 -43.68 23.45 -15.10
C GLU A 261 -44.35 24.82 -14.89
N LYS A 262 -44.43 25.30 -13.64
CA LYS A 262 -44.98 26.65 -13.34
C LYS A 262 -44.12 27.77 -13.92
N ALA A 263 -42.81 27.60 -14.02
CA ALA A 263 -41.91 28.58 -14.62
C ALA A 263 -42.06 28.63 -16.15
N ILE A 264 -42.24 27.47 -16.80
CA ILE A 264 -42.52 27.36 -18.24
C ILE A 264 -43.87 28.03 -18.54
N GLU A 265 -44.91 27.75 -17.78
CA GLU A 265 -46.24 28.33 -17.99
C GLU A 265 -46.24 29.86 -17.82
N LYS A 266 -45.49 30.38 -16.83
CA LYS A 266 -45.28 31.83 -16.66
C LYS A 266 -44.48 32.45 -17.80
N LYS A 267 -43.44 31.78 -18.29
CA LYS A 267 -42.66 32.24 -19.45
C LYS A 267 -43.50 32.29 -20.72
N GLU A 268 -44.37 31.31 -20.95
CA GLU A 268 -45.29 31.30 -22.09
C GLU A 268 -46.30 32.45 -22.02
N LYS A 269 -46.90 32.68 -20.85
CA LYS A 269 -47.82 33.82 -20.64
C LYS A 269 -47.12 35.17 -20.84
N ALA A 270 -45.89 35.31 -20.34
CA ALA A 270 -45.10 36.52 -20.52
C ALA A 270 -44.68 36.74 -22.00
N LEU A 271 -44.35 35.68 -22.73
CA LEU A 271 -44.06 35.73 -24.16
C LEU A 271 -45.28 36.14 -24.98
N LYS A 272 -46.48 35.67 -24.61
CA LYS A 272 -47.73 36.04 -25.26
C LYS A 272 -48.06 37.52 -25.07
N ILE A 273 -47.96 38.01 -23.83
CA ILE A 273 -48.14 39.44 -23.50
C ILE A 273 -47.09 40.30 -24.20
N LYS A 274 -45.83 39.82 -24.29
CA LYS A 274 -44.76 40.55 -24.99
C LYS A 274 -44.97 40.62 -26.50
N LYS A 275 -45.58 39.61 -27.12
CA LYS A 275 -45.97 39.65 -28.54
C LYS A 275 -47.10 40.63 -28.78
N GLU A 276 -48.14 40.61 -27.95
CA GLU A 276 -49.28 41.55 -28.05
C GLU A 276 -48.83 43.01 -27.85
N LEU A 277 -47.96 43.27 -26.88
CA LEU A 277 -47.37 44.61 -26.67
C LEU A 277 -46.42 45.06 -27.79
N LEU A 278 -45.79 44.12 -28.51
CA LEU A 278 -44.94 44.45 -29.67
C LEU A 278 -45.79 44.80 -30.88
N GLU A 279 -46.88 44.08 -31.13
CA GLU A 279 -47.85 44.41 -32.18
C GLU A 279 -48.54 45.77 -31.92
N GLU A 280 -48.90 46.08 -30.66
CA GLU A 280 -49.45 47.40 -30.31
C GLU A 280 -48.43 48.53 -30.47
N LYS A 281 -47.17 48.32 -30.07
CA LYS A 281 -46.11 49.34 -30.24
C LYS A 281 -45.70 49.55 -31.69
N GLU A 282 -45.77 48.52 -32.53
CA GLU A 282 -45.48 48.63 -33.96
C GLU A 282 -46.57 49.45 -34.67
N ILE A 283 -47.84 49.33 -34.25
CA ILE A 283 -48.95 50.18 -34.72
C ILE A 283 -48.78 51.62 -34.22
N GLU A 284 -48.41 51.82 -32.95
CA GLU A 284 -48.21 53.16 -32.37
C GLU A 284 -46.99 53.90 -32.95
N LEU A 285 -45.93 53.17 -33.33
CA LEU A 285 -44.75 53.74 -34.00
C LEU A 285 -45.03 54.09 -35.48
N ILE A 286 -45.90 53.33 -36.17
CA ILE A 286 -46.35 53.67 -37.53
C ILE A 286 -47.25 54.91 -37.52
N GLU A 287 -48.05 55.12 -36.46
CA GLU A 287 -48.86 56.34 -36.29
C GLU A 287 -48.02 57.55 -35.86
N LYS A 288 -47.03 57.38 -34.96
CA LYS A 288 -46.13 58.46 -34.54
C LYS A 288 -45.08 58.84 -35.59
N ALA A 289 -44.67 57.94 -36.48
CA ALA A 289 -43.78 58.26 -37.61
C ALA A 289 -44.47 59.08 -38.72
N ARG A 290 -45.80 59.29 -38.63
CA ARG A 290 -46.57 60.14 -39.56
C ARG A 290 -46.73 61.58 -39.10
N GLU A 291 -46.37 61.91 -37.86
CA GLU A 291 -46.36 63.28 -37.36
C GLU A 291 -44.97 63.64 -36.84
N GLU A 292 -44.40 64.69 -37.46
CA GLU A 292 -43.24 65.47 -36.99
C GLU A 292 -41.84 65.08 -37.50
N ILE A 293 -41.60 65.66 -38.68
CA ILE A 293 -40.30 65.97 -39.29
C ILE A 293 -39.60 67.12 -38.52
N LYS A 294 -38.32 66.91 -38.14
CA LYS A 294 -37.14 67.82 -38.07
C LYS A 294 -36.42 67.84 -36.71
N ILE A 295 -35.41 66.98 -36.54
CA ILE A 295 -34.00 67.39 -36.28
C ILE A 295 -33.05 66.42 -37.03
N GLU A 296 -32.96 66.59 -38.36
CA GLU A 296 -31.94 65.98 -39.20
C GLU A 296 -30.54 66.47 -38.78
N GLU A 297 -29.84 65.69 -37.96
CA GLU A 297 -28.37 65.46 -37.95
C GLU A 297 -27.88 64.89 -36.59
N LEU A 298 -28.66 65.04 -35.52
CA LEU A 298 -28.44 64.31 -34.24
C LEU A 298 -29.21 62.98 -34.18
N GLU A 299 -30.40 62.93 -34.81
CA GLU A 299 -31.26 61.73 -34.84
C GLU A 299 -30.60 60.53 -35.55
N LYS A 300 -29.89 60.73 -36.67
CA LYS A 300 -29.18 59.64 -37.36
C LYS A 300 -28.06 59.02 -36.51
N SER A 301 -27.38 59.83 -35.70
CA SER A 301 -26.35 59.34 -34.79
C SER A 301 -26.96 58.58 -33.62
N GLU A 302 -28.06 59.09 -33.05
CA GLU A 302 -28.73 58.43 -31.92
C GLU A 302 -29.48 57.16 -32.35
N GLU A 303 -30.12 57.15 -33.52
CA GLU A 303 -30.72 55.95 -34.11
C GLU A 303 -29.66 54.90 -34.46
N GLU A 304 -28.53 55.27 -35.09
CA GLU A 304 -27.45 54.32 -35.35
C GLU A 304 -26.85 53.74 -34.05
N ILE A 305 -26.73 54.56 -33.00
CA ILE A 305 -26.25 54.11 -31.69
C ILE A 305 -27.29 53.18 -31.03
N LEU A 306 -28.58 53.50 -31.16
CA LEU A 306 -29.67 52.70 -30.61
C LEU A 306 -29.80 51.36 -31.34
N ASP A 307 -29.70 51.36 -32.66
CA ASP A 307 -29.74 50.16 -33.51
C ASP A 307 -28.54 49.26 -33.23
N LYS A 308 -27.31 49.81 -33.18
CA LYS A 308 -26.11 49.04 -32.78
C LYS A 308 -26.26 48.49 -31.37
N LYS A 309 -26.87 49.23 -30.43
CA LYS A 309 -27.09 48.77 -29.06
C LYS A 309 -28.17 47.67 -28.98
N LEU A 310 -29.19 47.73 -29.81
CA LEU A 310 -30.22 46.70 -29.92
C LEU A 310 -29.67 45.43 -30.60
N GLU A 311 -28.83 45.59 -31.62
CA GLU A 311 -28.14 44.50 -32.30
C GLU A 311 -27.15 43.80 -31.35
N LEU A 312 -26.35 44.56 -30.59
CA LEU A 312 -25.48 44.02 -29.53
C LEU A 312 -26.27 43.24 -28.48
N LYS A 313 -27.42 43.76 -28.01
CA LYS A 313 -28.28 43.03 -27.06
C LYS A 313 -28.88 41.75 -27.64
N LYS A 314 -29.22 41.72 -28.94
CA LYS A 314 -29.68 40.50 -29.62
C LYS A 314 -28.56 39.47 -29.71
N ILE A 315 -27.35 39.91 -30.05
CA ILE A 315 -26.15 39.07 -30.10
C ILE A 315 -25.83 38.51 -28.70
N ASP A 316 -25.88 39.34 -27.65
CA ASP A 316 -25.63 38.90 -26.27
C ASP A 316 -26.64 37.83 -25.83
N LEU A 317 -27.93 38.00 -26.12
CA LEU A 317 -28.96 37.01 -25.82
C LEU A 317 -28.81 35.72 -26.63
N GLU A 318 -28.34 35.80 -27.87
CA GLU A 318 -28.05 34.61 -28.69
C GLU A 318 -26.82 33.86 -28.18
N ILE A 319 -25.78 34.59 -27.74
CA ILE A 319 -24.60 34.03 -27.08
C ILE A 319 -25.00 33.33 -25.78
N GLU A 320 -25.84 33.95 -24.96
CA GLU A 320 -26.30 33.37 -23.69
C GLU A 320 -27.10 32.09 -23.90
N LYS A 321 -27.99 32.06 -24.91
CA LYS A 321 -28.70 30.83 -25.31
C LYS A 321 -27.76 29.73 -25.78
N LYS A 322 -26.78 30.06 -26.64
CA LYS A 322 -25.79 29.07 -27.11
C LYS A 322 -24.92 28.55 -25.98
N LYS A 323 -24.57 29.39 -25.00
CA LYS A 323 -23.83 28.97 -23.80
C LYS A 323 -24.64 27.96 -22.97
N LEU A 324 -25.92 28.23 -22.71
CA LEU A 324 -26.79 27.31 -21.98
C LEU A 324 -26.96 25.97 -22.71
N GLU A 325 -27.15 26.01 -24.04
CA GLU A 325 -27.27 24.79 -24.85
C GLU A 325 -25.96 23.96 -24.85
N LEU A 326 -24.80 24.63 -24.86
CA LEU A 326 -23.50 23.97 -24.73
C LEU A 326 -23.31 23.34 -23.34
N GLU A 327 -23.70 24.04 -22.28
CA GLU A 327 -23.62 23.53 -20.90
C GLU A 327 -24.51 22.29 -20.70
N GLU A 328 -25.71 22.28 -21.29
CA GLU A 328 -26.59 21.10 -21.27
C GLU A 328 -25.98 19.91 -22.03
N LYS A 329 -25.40 20.15 -23.21
CA LYS A 329 -24.71 19.12 -24.00
C LYS A 329 -23.48 18.58 -23.28
N GLU A 330 -22.72 19.41 -22.59
CA GLU A 330 -21.56 19.00 -21.80
C GLU A 330 -21.96 18.09 -20.63
N LYS A 331 -23.03 18.45 -19.90
CA LYS A 331 -23.60 17.62 -18.82
C LYS A 331 -24.15 16.28 -19.34
N GLU A 332 -24.74 16.25 -20.54
CA GLU A 332 -25.21 15.00 -21.15
C GLU A 332 -24.04 14.08 -21.54
N LEU A 333 -22.96 14.65 -22.09
CA LEU A 333 -21.74 13.93 -22.42
C LEU A 333 -21.05 13.37 -21.17
N GLU A 334 -20.98 14.15 -20.09
CA GLU A 334 -20.41 13.70 -18.81
C GLU A 334 -21.20 12.52 -18.24
N LYS A 335 -22.54 12.56 -18.26
CA LYS A 335 -23.39 11.44 -17.83
C LYS A 335 -23.16 10.18 -18.67
N LYS A 336 -23.01 10.31 -19.99
CA LYS A 336 -22.72 9.17 -20.88
C LYS A 336 -21.34 8.57 -20.57
N ALA A 337 -20.33 9.41 -20.35
CA ALA A 337 -18.98 8.96 -19.99
C ALA A 337 -18.94 8.20 -18.65
N ILE A 338 -19.70 8.66 -17.65
CA ILE A 338 -19.82 7.96 -16.35
C ILE A 338 -20.49 6.58 -16.55
N LEU A 339 -21.58 6.52 -17.30
CA LEU A 339 -22.29 5.26 -17.57
C LEU A 339 -21.41 4.23 -18.31
N GLU A 340 -20.59 4.68 -19.25
CA GLU A 340 -19.63 3.83 -19.96
C GLU A 340 -18.51 3.32 -19.04
N LYS A 341 -17.98 4.17 -18.15
CA LYS A 341 -17.00 3.77 -17.14
C LYS A 341 -17.58 2.71 -16.18
N GLU A 342 -18.82 2.87 -15.73
CA GLU A 342 -19.48 1.88 -14.87
C GLU A 342 -19.67 0.53 -15.58
N LYS A 343 -20.06 0.53 -16.86
CA LYS A 343 -20.16 -0.70 -17.65
C LYS A 343 -18.80 -1.38 -17.82
N ALA A 344 -17.75 -0.60 -18.05
CA ALA A 344 -16.39 -1.13 -18.19
C ALA A 344 -15.87 -1.75 -16.87
N ILE A 345 -16.18 -1.13 -15.73
CA ILE A 345 -15.81 -1.67 -14.41
C ILE A 345 -16.52 -3.00 -14.16
N LYS A 346 -17.84 -3.07 -14.38
CA LYS A 346 -18.60 -4.34 -14.23
C LYS A 346 -18.05 -5.46 -15.11
N LEU A 347 -17.67 -5.14 -16.33
CA LEU A 347 -17.06 -6.13 -17.24
C LEU A 347 -15.70 -6.61 -16.72
N LYS A 348 -14.87 -5.71 -16.16
CA LYS A 348 -13.58 -6.09 -15.55
C LYS A 348 -13.77 -6.98 -14.32
N GLU A 349 -14.76 -6.69 -13.47
CA GLU A 349 -15.09 -7.51 -12.32
C GLU A 349 -15.52 -8.93 -12.74
N GLU A 350 -16.36 -9.05 -13.77
CA GLU A 350 -16.78 -10.36 -14.31
C GLU A 350 -15.61 -11.14 -14.91
N LEU A 351 -14.66 -10.46 -15.56
CA LEU A 351 -13.45 -11.10 -16.09
C LEU A 351 -12.54 -11.62 -14.97
N ILE A 352 -12.33 -10.84 -13.91
CA ILE A 352 -11.52 -11.25 -12.76
C ILE A 352 -12.14 -12.49 -12.09
N GLU A 353 -13.46 -12.54 -11.95
CA GLU A 353 -14.15 -13.69 -11.39
C GLU A 353 -13.99 -14.95 -12.26
N LYS A 354 -14.09 -14.81 -13.59
CA LYS A 354 -13.83 -15.91 -14.53
C LYS A 354 -12.37 -16.38 -14.51
N GLU A 355 -11.41 -15.46 -14.39
CA GLU A 355 -10.00 -15.80 -14.26
C GLU A 355 -9.75 -16.62 -12.98
N LYS A 356 -10.31 -16.21 -11.84
CA LYS A 356 -10.23 -16.98 -10.59
C LYS A 356 -10.81 -18.40 -10.75
N GLN A 357 -11.95 -18.54 -11.41
CA GLN A 357 -12.55 -19.85 -11.69
C GLN A 357 -11.64 -20.72 -12.56
N ILE A 358 -11.02 -20.16 -13.60
CA ILE A 358 -10.07 -20.88 -14.46
C ILE A 358 -8.85 -21.32 -13.65
N THR A 359 -8.25 -20.43 -12.86
CA THR A 359 -7.08 -20.77 -12.03
C THR A 359 -7.40 -21.90 -11.05
N ASN A 360 -8.58 -21.89 -10.42
CA ASN A 360 -9.01 -22.97 -9.53
C ASN A 360 -9.16 -24.31 -10.27
N ILE A 361 -9.74 -24.31 -11.47
CA ILE A 361 -9.86 -25.52 -12.31
C ILE A 361 -8.48 -26.05 -12.70
N GLU A 362 -7.54 -25.17 -13.08
CA GLU A 362 -6.17 -25.55 -13.43
C GLU A 362 -5.43 -26.19 -12.24
N LEU A 363 -5.60 -25.64 -11.03
CA LEU A 363 -5.04 -26.22 -9.81
C LEU A 363 -5.62 -27.60 -9.52
N GLU A 364 -6.94 -27.78 -9.67
CA GLU A 364 -7.60 -29.08 -9.47
C GLU A 364 -7.10 -30.13 -10.47
N LEU A 365 -6.90 -29.74 -11.74
CA LEU A 365 -6.34 -30.62 -12.78
C LEU A 365 -4.89 -31.04 -12.46
N LYS A 366 -4.04 -30.09 -12.06
CA LYS A 366 -2.65 -30.39 -11.65
C LYS A 366 -2.61 -31.35 -10.46
N GLN A 367 -3.48 -31.15 -9.46
CA GLN A 367 -3.57 -32.06 -8.32
C GLN A 367 -4.02 -33.47 -8.72
N LYS A 368 -4.97 -33.60 -9.65
CA LYS A 368 -5.39 -34.90 -10.20
C LYS A 368 -4.26 -35.59 -10.96
N GLU A 369 -3.46 -34.84 -11.72
CA GLU A 369 -2.31 -35.38 -12.43
C GLU A 369 -1.21 -35.90 -11.47
N ILE A 370 -0.91 -35.13 -10.42
CA ILE A 370 0.04 -35.53 -9.37
C ILE A 370 -0.42 -36.82 -8.70
N LYS A 371 -1.67 -36.89 -8.24
CA LYS A 371 -2.24 -38.10 -7.63
C LYS A 371 -2.16 -39.32 -8.55
N ARG A 372 -2.38 -39.14 -9.86
CA ARG A 372 -2.25 -40.23 -10.83
C ARG A 372 -0.81 -40.74 -10.92
N LYS A 373 0.17 -39.81 -11.01
CA LYS A 373 1.60 -40.16 -11.05
C LYS A 373 2.05 -40.86 -9.77
N GLU A 374 1.60 -40.40 -8.60
CA GLU A 374 1.87 -41.05 -7.32
C GLU A 374 1.33 -42.49 -7.30
N GLN A 375 0.10 -42.71 -7.77
CA GLN A 375 -0.49 -44.04 -7.84
C GLN A 375 0.26 -44.96 -8.83
N GLU A 376 0.70 -44.43 -9.97
CA GLU A 376 1.53 -45.16 -10.94
C GLU A 376 2.86 -45.60 -10.33
N ILE A 377 3.52 -44.72 -9.56
CA ILE A 377 4.77 -45.02 -8.84
C ILE A 377 4.53 -46.12 -7.79
N ILE A 378 3.51 -45.99 -6.95
CA ILE A 378 3.15 -46.98 -5.92
C ILE A 378 2.89 -48.35 -6.57
N ASN A 379 2.13 -48.39 -7.66
CA ASN A 379 1.82 -49.63 -8.37
C ASN A 379 3.10 -50.28 -8.94
N HIS A 380 4.00 -49.48 -9.50
CA HIS A 380 5.26 -49.96 -10.06
C HIS A 380 6.21 -50.49 -8.98
N GLU A 381 6.33 -49.81 -7.84
CA GLU A 381 7.11 -50.30 -6.69
C GLU A 381 6.52 -51.59 -6.12
N THR A 382 5.20 -51.65 -5.96
CA THR A 382 4.49 -52.87 -5.51
C THR A 382 4.77 -54.04 -6.46
N LYS A 383 4.79 -53.80 -7.78
CA LYS A 383 5.11 -54.82 -8.77
C LYS A 383 6.56 -55.30 -8.65
N LYS A 384 7.53 -54.38 -8.55
CA LYS A 384 8.94 -54.72 -8.33
C LYS A 384 9.16 -55.55 -7.06
N ILE A 385 8.46 -55.20 -5.98
CA ILE A 385 8.53 -55.94 -4.72
C ILE A 385 7.99 -57.37 -4.92
N LYS A 386 6.85 -57.54 -5.60
CA LYS A 386 6.28 -58.86 -5.91
C LYS A 386 7.21 -59.71 -6.78
N GLU A 387 7.79 -59.13 -7.83
CA GLU A 387 8.73 -59.83 -8.72
C GLU A 387 9.96 -60.33 -7.94
N ARG A 388 10.54 -59.51 -7.04
CA ARG A 388 11.64 -59.96 -6.15
C ARG A 388 11.22 -61.11 -5.23
N PHE A 389 10.03 -61.04 -4.64
CA PHE A 389 9.53 -62.11 -3.77
C PHE A 389 9.27 -63.42 -4.52
N GLU A 390 8.90 -63.37 -5.80
CA GLU A 390 8.71 -64.57 -6.63
C GLU A 390 10.04 -65.18 -7.08
N GLU A 391 11.04 -64.35 -7.40
CA GLU A 391 12.41 -64.81 -7.70
C GLU A 391 13.06 -65.51 -6.49
N GLU A 392 12.89 -64.97 -5.28
CA GLU A 392 13.39 -65.60 -4.05
C GLU A 392 12.71 -66.95 -3.74
N LYS A 393 11.45 -67.16 -4.17
CA LYS A 393 10.72 -68.42 -3.97
C LYS A 393 11.02 -69.51 -5.01
N HIS A 394 11.62 -69.17 -6.15
CA HIS A 394 12.02 -70.14 -7.18
C HIS A 394 13.52 -70.49 -7.14
N GLY A 395 14.27 -69.87 -6.23
CA GLY A 395 15.68 -70.16 -5.95
C GLY A 395 15.95 -71.16 -4.81
N GLU A 396 14.91 -71.62 -4.12
CA GLU A 396 14.94 -72.78 -3.20
C GLU A 396 14.42 -74.04 -3.92
#